data_AF-A0AA88Y8I0-F1
#
_entry.id   AF-A0AA88Y8I0-F1
#
_cell.length_a   1.000
_cell.length_b   1.000
_cell.length_c   1.000
_cell.angle_alpha   90.00
_cell.angle_beta   90.00
_cell.angle_gamma   90.00
#
_symmetry.space_group_name_H-M   'P 1'
#
loop_
_entity.id
_entity.type
_entity.pdbx_description
1 polymer ?
#
loop_
_entity_poly.entity_id
_entity_poly.type
_entity_poly.pdbx_seq_one_letter_code
_entity_poly.pdbx_strand_id
1 'polypeptide(L)'
;MYFPSTKATHVNVKHLRSNHIQYDVNLRQTSSFSRLPLSIQYDSHRGYARPVNYNRLNSYIYLGFLPKTAASAKVTQGYKANKKDFTFRNCDGNPNSYLVFYHNNDSSAPFGYYKRCCYTKLMRGWIDQSKPAKTFLPADYFFQTEMHMGGCGGYAVSGYNTQTDIYGAALGIPFGKTKNVVNIFYM
;
A
#
# COMPACT_ATOMS: atom_id res chain seq x y z
N MET A 1 0.59 21.93 8.80
CA MET A 1 1.95 21.39 8.77
C MET A 1 2.12 20.59 7.48
N TYR A 2 3.02 20.98 6.58
CA TYR A 2 3.22 20.34 5.28
C TYR A 2 4.18 19.17 5.44
N PHE A 3 3.71 17.93 5.29
CA PHE A 3 4.60 16.77 5.18
C PHE A 3 5.03 16.63 3.71
N PRO A 4 6.31 16.86 3.38
CA PRO A 4 6.79 16.66 2.02
C PRO A 4 6.65 15.18 1.63
N SER A 5 6.33 14.93 0.35
CA SER A 5 6.31 13.57 -0.19
C SER A 5 7.69 12.93 0.00
N THR A 6 7.74 11.79 0.69
CA THR A 6 8.97 11.04 0.89
C THR A 6 9.13 10.02 -0.22
N LYS A 7 10.35 9.91 -0.75
CA LYS A 7 10.73 8.92 -1.77
C LYS A 7 11.55 7.82 -1.11
N ALA A 8 11.17 6.56 -1.29
CA ALA A 8 11.86 5.43 -0.69
C ALA A 8 12.19 4.36 -1.75
N THR A 9 13.34 3.70 -1.64
CA THR A 9 13.66 2.55 -2.50
C THR A 9 12.95 1.27 -2.06
N HIS A 10 12.57 1.23 -0.78
CA HIS A 10 11.80 0.17 -0.16
C HIS A 10 11.07 0.70 1.08
N VAL A 11 10.02 -0.01 1.48
CA VAL A 11 9.34 0.17 2.76
C VAL A 11 9.16 -1.18 3.43
N ASN A 12 9.06 -1.21 4.75
CA ASN A 12 8.60 -2.40 5.45
C ASN A 12 7.11 -2.21 5.74
N VAL A 13 6.31 -3.23 5.51
CA VAL A 13 4.90 -3.26 5.90
C VAL A 13 4.72 -4.38 6.89
N LYS A 14 4.17 -4.05 8.05
CA LYS A 14 3.74 -5.03 9.04
C LYS A 14 2.24 -5.20 8.91
N HIS A 15 1.72 -6.42 8.93
CA HIS A 15 0.27 -6.63 8.98
C HIS A 15 -0.11 -7.51 10.16
N LEU A 16 -1.27 -7.22 10.75
CA LEU A 16 -1.89 -7.99 11.81
C LEU A 16 -2.97 -8.87 11.18
N ARG A 17 -2.89 -10.18 11.39
CA ARG A 17 -3.94 -11.10 10.99
C ARG A 17 -5.03 -11.17 12.06
N SER A 18 -6.22 -11.64 11.68
CA SER A 18 -7.36 -11.80 12.59
C SER A 18 -7.11 -12.79 13.73
N ASN A 19 -6.07 -13.63 13.64
CA ASN A 19 -5.59 -14.50 14.72
C ASN A 19 -4.55 -13.83 15.63
N HIS A 20 -4.41 -12.50 15.55
CA HIS A 20 -3.48 -11.67 16.32
C HIS A 20 -1.98 -11.90 16.04
N ILE A 21 -1.62 -12.65 14.99
CA ILE A 21 -0.22 -12.84 14.60
C ILE A 21 0.21 -11.73 13.65
N GLN A 22 1.39 -11.16 13.92
CA GLN A 22 2.00 -10.11 13.10
C GLN A 22 3.02 -10.68 12.13
N TYR A 23 3.04 -10.13 10.92
CA TYR A 23 4.00 -10.50 9.88
C TYR A 23 4.59 -9.26 9.23
N ASP A 24 5.82 -9.37 8.76
CA ASP A 24 6.56 -8.32 8.06
C ASP A 24 6.84 -8.70 6.60
N VAL A 25 6.74 -7.71 5.72
CA VAL A 25 7.18 -7.81 4.33
C VAL A 25 7.87 -6.54 3.87
N ASN A 26 8.91 -6.69 3.07
CA ASN A 26 9.55 -5.57 2.41
C ASN A 26 8.90 -5.32 1.05
N LEU A 27 8.37 -4.12 0.81
CA LEU A 27 7.82 -3.72 -0.48
C LEU A 27 8.78 -2.83 -1.24
N ARG A 28 8.90 -3.06 -2.55
CA ARG A 28 9.70 -2.29 -3.50
C ARG A 28 8.97 -2.12 -4.82
N GLN A 29 9.52 -1.29 -5.70
CA GLN A 29 9.19 -1.39 -7.12
C GLN A 29 9.52 -2.78 -7.67
N THR A 30 8.80 -3.16 -8.72
CA THR A 30 9.15 -4.33 -9.54
C THR A 30 10.54 -4.14 -10.16
N SER A 31 11.13 -5.22 -10.63
CA SER A 31 12.47 -5.20 -11.24
C SER A 31 12.51 -4.26 -12.46
N SER A 32 11.45 -4.25 -13.27
CA SER A 32 11.30 -3.36 -14.44
C SER A 32 11.20 -1.87 -14.10
N PHE A 33 10.79 -1.53 -12.87
CA PHE A 33 10.70 -0.16 -12.37
C PHE A 33 11.66 0.13 -11.22
N SER A 34 12.71 -0.68 -11.06
CA SER A 34 13.65 -0.60 -9.93
C SER A 34 14.35 0.75 -9.74
N ARG A 35 14.41 1.58 -10.79
CA ARG A 35 14.97 2.94 -10.75
C ARG A 35 14.00 4.00 -10.24
N LEU A 36 12.71 3.69 -10.18
CA LEU A 36 11.70 4.60 -9.64
C LEU A 36 11.64 4.42 -8.11
N PRO A 37 11.50 5.51 -7.34
CA PRO A 37 11.20 5.39 -5.92
C PRO A 37 9.71 5.03 -5.71
N LEU A 38 9.41 4.43 -4.57
CA LEU A 38 8.07 4.47 -3.98
C LEU A 38 7.79 5.88 -3.46
N SER A 39 6.54 6.34 -3.54
CA SER A 39 6.11 7.60 -2.96
C SER A 39 5.30 7.36 -1.69
N ILE A 40 5.67 8.04 -0.62
CA ILE A 40 4.96 8.05 0.65
C ILE A 40 4.41 9.45 0.86
N GLN A 41 3.12 9.58 1.09
CA GLN A 41 2.45 10.86 1.26
C GLN A 41 1.44 10.76 2.41
N TYR A 42 1.33 11.81 3.22
CA TYR A 42 0.32 11.92 4.27
C TYR A 42 -0.83 12.77 3.77
N ASP A 43 -2.07 12.28 3.86
CA ASP A 43 -3.30 12.94 3.41
C ASP A 43 -3.21 13.55 2.00
N SER A 44 -2.44 12.89 1.13
CA SER A 44 -2.15 13.37 -0.21
C SER A 44 -1.86 12.22 -1.17
N HIS A 45 -2.11 12.47 -2.45
CA HIS A 45 -1.83 11.55 -3.55
C HIS A 45 -1.31 12.31 -4.78
N ARG A 46 -0.55 13.40 -4.57
CA ARG A 46 -0.07 14.29 -5.64
C ARG A 46 0.76 13.49 -6.64
N GLY A 47 0.37 13.54 -7.93
CA GLY A 47 1.01 12.80 -9.01
C GLY A 47 0.59 11.32 -9.13
N TYR A 48 -0.24 10.82 -8.22
CA TYR A 48 -0.72 9.45 -8.16
C TYR A 48 -2.26 9.39 -8.13
N ALA A 49 -2.82 8.23 -8.48
CA ALA A 49 -4.26 8.03 -8.52
C ALA A 49 -4.92 8.32 -7.17
N ARG A 50 -6.15 8.85 -7.20
CA ARG A 50 -6.88 9.15 -5.96
C ARG A 50 -7.41 7.85 -5.37
N PRO A 51 -7.19 7.58 -4.07
CA PRO A 51 -7.77 6.41 -3.41
C PRO A 51 -9.30 6.40 -3.49
N VAL A 52 -9.91 5.21 -3.50
CA VAL A 52 -11.37 5.08 -3.54
C VAL A 52 -12.00 5.63 -2.27
N ASN A 53 -11.37 5.36 -1.13
CA ASN A 53 -11.90 5.70 0.19
C ASN A 53 -11.34 7.00 0.82
N TYR A 54 -10.68 7.84 0.02
CA TYR A 54 -9.95 9.04 0.50
C TYR A 54 -10.79 10.03 1.33
N ASN A 55 -12.12 10.09 1.10
CA ASN A 55 -13.04 11.00 1.79
C ASN A 55 -13.95 10.30 2.80
N ARG A 56 -13.79 8.98 3.01
CA ARG A 56 -14.70 8.18 3.83
C ARG A 56 -14.02 7.60 5.08
N LEU A 57 -12.74 7.28 5.00
CA LEU A 57 -12.01 6.59 6.08
C LEU A 57 -11.01 7.50 6.81
N ASN A 58 -11.27 8.81 6.78
CA ASN A 58 -10.43 9.86 7.38
C ASN A 58 -8.99 9.89 6.82
N SER A 59 -8.06 10.43 7.62
CA SER A 59 -6.65 10.57 7.27
C SER A 59 -5.99 9.24 6.91
N TYR A 60 -5.04 9.31 6.00
CA TYR A 60 -4.34 8.18 5.42
C TYR A 60 -2.87 8.45 5.11
N ILE A 61 -2.10 7.37 5.14
CA ILE A 61 -0.77 7.32 4.54
C ILE A 61 -0.90 6.62 3.18
N TYR A 62 -0.46 7.30 2.13
CA TYR A 62 -0.48 6.81 0.75
C TYR A 62 0.89 6.24 0.38
N LEU A 63 0.94 4.98 -0.03
CA LEU A 63 2.10 4.34 -0.66
C LEU A 63 1.84 4.14 -2.16
N GLY A 64 2.45 5.01 -2.99
CA GLY A 64 2.38 4.93 -4.44
C GLY A 64 3.52 4.13 -5.04
N PHE A 65 3.19 3.16 -5.89
CA PHE A 65 4.16 2.45 -6.72
C PHE A 65 4.44 3.27 -7.98
N LEU A 66 3.52 3.34 -8.95
CA LEU A 66 3.73 4.12 -10.17
C LEU A 66 2.94 5.45 -10.19
N PRO A 67 3.56 6.57 -10.62
CA PRO A 67 2.84 7.81 -10.91
C PRO A 67 1.75 7.58 -11.97
N LYS A 68 0.70 8.41 -11.98
CA LYS A 68 -0.46 8.22 -12.89
C LYS A 68 -0.02 8.06 -14.36
N THR A 69 0.92 8.88 -14.81
CA THR A 69 1.41 8.89 -16.20
C THR A 69 2.07 7.58 -16.60
N ALA A 70 2.84 6.96 -15.70
CA ALA A 70 3.46 5.66 -15.94
C ALA A 70 2.42 4.52 -15.80
N ALA A 71 1.56 4.61 -14.79
CA ALA A 71 0.55 3.58 -14.52
C ALA A 71 -0.49 3.50 -15.65
N SER A 72 -0.84 4.60 -16.31
CA SER A 72 -1.82 4.65 -17.40
C SER A 72 -1.29 4.19 -18.76
N ALA A 73 0.02 3.97 -18.90
CA ALA A 73 0.65 3.61 -20.16
C ALA A 73 0.37 2.17 -20.64
N LYS A 74 -0.64 1.49 -20.06
CA LYS A 74 -0.99 0.08 -20.31
C LYS A 74 0.21 -0.86 -20.22
N VAL A 75 1.18 -0.56 -19.36
CA VAL A 75 2.41 -1.35 -19.18
C VAL A 75 2.21 -2.50 -18.19
N THR A 76 3.16 -3.44 -18.17
CA THR A 76 3.25 -4.44 -17.11
C THR A 76 3.78 -3.79 -15.84
N GLN A 77 2.97 -3.76 -14.78
CA GLN A 77 3.28 -3.09 -13.52
C GLN A 77 2.89 -3.95 -12.32
N GLY A 78 3.11 -3.43 -11.11
CA GLY A 78 2.79 -4.10 -9.86
C GLY A 78 3.77 -3.70 -8.77
N TYR A 79 4.18 -4.65 -7.96
CA TYR A 79 5.08 -4.42 -6.84
C TYR A 79 5.98 -5.63 -6.61
N LYS A 80 7.07 -5.43 -5.88
CA LYS A 80 7.91 -6.52 -5.39
C LYS A 80 7.68 -6.69 -3.90
N ALA A 81 7.40 -7.91 -3.47
CA ALA A 81 7.31 -8.29 -2.07
C ALA A 81 8.46 -9.23 -1.74
N ASN A 82 9.30 -8.80 -0.79
CA ASN A 82 10.58 -9.42 -0.48
C ASN A 82 11.44 -9.61 -1.75
N LYS A 83 11.60 -10.85 -2.23
CA LYS A 83 12.40 -11.16 -3.42
C LYS A 83 11.57 -11.41 -4.68
N LYS A 84 10.23 -11.43 -4.57
CA LYS A 84 9.32 -11.86 -5.64
C LYS A 84 8.55 -10.68 -6.23
N ASP A 85 8.57 -10.59 -7.56
CA ASP A 85 7.76 -9.62 -8.29
C ASP A 85 6.34 -10.17 -8.46
N PHE A 86 5.36 -9.33 -8.18
CA PHE A 86 3.95 -9.55 -8.43
C PHE A 86 3.52 -8.53 -9.48
N THR A 87 3.24 -9.02 -10.68
CA THR A 87 2.99 -8.17 -11.85
C THR A 87 1.69 -8.52 -12.55
N PHE A 88 1.16 -7.54 -13.27
CA PHE A 88 0.02 -7.68 -14.15
C PHE A 88 0.17 -6.71 -15.32
N ARG A 89 -0.47 -7.00 -16.45
CA ARG A 89 -0.57 -6.07 -17.58
C ARG A 89 -1.78 -5.15 -17.36
N ASN A 90 -1.56 -3.84 -17.31
CA ASN A 90 -2.68 -2.90 -17.30
C ASN A 90 -3.39 -2.93 -18.66
N CYS A 91 -4.65 -3.36 -18.67
CA CYS A 91 -5.43 -3.64 -19.88
C CYS A 91 -6.27 -2.45 -20.38
N ASP A 92 -6.64 -1.51 -19.49
CA ASP A 92 -7.55 -0.41 -19.81
C ASP A 92 -6.91 0.98 -19.67
N GLY A 93 -5.71 1.09 -19.08
CA GLY A 93 -5.02 2.35 -18.85
C GLY A 93 -5.44 3.07 -17.57
N ASN A 94 -6.20 2.40 -16.69
CA ASN A 94 -6.54 2.94 -15.38
C ASN A 94 -5.25 3.19 -14.55
N PRO A 95 -5.05 4.39 -13.97
CA PRO A 95 -3.77 4.78 -13.38
C PRO A 95 -3.53 4.28 -11.95
N ASN A 96 -4.37 3.40 -11.40
CA ASN A 96 -4.24 2.94 -10.02
C ASN A 96 -2.98 2.08 -9.83
N SER A 97 -2.17 2.41 -8.83
CA SER A 97 -0.92 1.72 -8.52
C SER A 97 -0.48 2.05 -7.09
N TYR A 98 -1.23 1.57 -6.09
CA TYR A 98 -1.02 1.98 -4.70
C TYR A 98 -1.46 0.97 -3.64
N LEU A 99 -0.99 1.23 -2.41
CA LEU A 99 -1.50 0.71 -1.14
C LEU A 99 -1.68 1.91 -0.18
N VAL A 100 -2.82 2.01 0.48
CA VAL A 100 -3.16 3.11 1.38
C VAL A 100 -3.49 2.56 2.76
N PHE A 101 -3.14 3.30 3.80
CA PHE A 101 -3.31 2.96 5.21
C PHE A 101 -4.16 4.03 5.88
N TYR A 102 -5.42 3.74 6.15
CA TYR A 102 -6.40 4.65 6.75
C TYR A 102 -6.48 4.46 8.26
N HIS A 103 -6.46 5.57 8.99
CA HIS A 103 -6.67 5.54 10.44
C HIS A 103 -8.05 4.98 10.79
N ASN A 104 -9.09 5.45 10.08
CA ASN A 104 -10.49 5.00 10.21
C ASN A 104 -11.01 4.86 11.67
N ASN A 105 -10.70 5.83 12.54
CA ASN A 105 -11.14 5.80 13.94
C ASN A 105 -12.64 5.67 14.13
N ASP A 106 -13.42 6.25 13.21
CA ASP A 106 -14.88 6.21 13.29
C ASP A 106 -15.45 4.84 12.88
N SER A 107 -14.57 3.86 12.59
CA SER A 107 -14.96 2.52 12.14
C SER A 107 -15.92 2.55 10.95
N SER A 108 -15.73 3.52 10.07
CA SER A 108 -16.56 3.70 8.89
C SER A 108 -16.39 2.52 7.95
N ALA A 109 -17.49 2.03 7.38
CA ALA A 109 -17.41 1.01 6.36
C ALA A 109 -16.74 1.58 5.10
N PRO A 110 -15.84 0.84 4.43
CA PRO A 110 -15.29 1.24 3.15
C PRO A 110 -16.36 1.21 2.06
N PHE A 111 -16.13 1.97 1.00
CA PHE A 111 -16.81 1.92 -0.29
C PHE A 111 -15.91 1.21 -1.32
N GLY A 112 -16.50 0.75 -2.42
CA GLY A 112 -15.75 0.26 -3.57
C GLY A 112 -16.02 -1.20 -3.93
N TYR A 113 -15.03 -1.81 -4.60
CA TYR A 113 -15.22 -3.06 -5.34
C TYR A 113 -15.13 -4.32 -4.48
N TYR A 114 -14.83 -4.18 -3.18
CA TYR A 114 -14.64 -5.32 -2.27
C TYR A 114 -15.88 -6.25 -2.16
N LYS A 115 -17.08 -5.79 -2.56
CA LYS A 115 -18.31 -6.62 -2.64
C LYS A 115 -18.71 -7.07 -4.05
N ARG A 116 -18.13 -6.49 -5.11
CA ARG A 116 -18.66 -6.61 -6.47
C ARG A 116 -17.72 -7.30 -7.45
N CYS A 117 -16.41 -7.07 -7.37
CA CYS A 117 -15.47 -7.65 -8.33
C CYS A 117 -14.00 -7.43 -7.96
N CYS A 118 -13.18 -7.99 -8.86
CA CYS A 118 -11.86 -7.49 -9.22
C CYS A 118 -10.73 -7.82 -8.24
N TYR A 119 -10.98 -8.69 -7.27
CA TYR A 119 -9.89 -9.32 -6.53
C TYR A 119 -9.09 -10.23 -7.47
N THR A 120 -7.78 -10.16 -7.38
CA THR A 120 -6.85 -11.07 -8.05
C THR A 120 -5.84 -11.59 -7.03
N LYS A 121 -5.17 -12.71 -7.33
CA LYS A 121 -4.07 -13.23 -6.48
C LYS A 121 -2.95 -12.19 -6.29
N LEU A 122 -2.82 -11.21 -7.19
CA LEU A 122 -1.90 -10.08 -7.07
C LEU A 122 -2.13 -9.29 -5.77
N MET A 123 -3.39 -9.13 -5.33
CA MET A 123 -3.74 -8.31 -4.15
C MET A 123 -3.26 -8.90 -2.83
N ARG A 124 -2.91 -10.19 -2.83
CA ARG A 124 -2.48 -10.93 -1.63
C ARG A 124 -1.00 -11.31 -1.66
N GLY A 125 -0.31 -11.07 -2.77
CA GLY A 125 1.10 -11.41 -2.92
C GLY A 125 2.02 -10.89 -1.80
N TRP A 126 1.79 -9.67 -1.32
CA TRP A 126 2.55 -9.13 -0.19
C TRP A 126 2.29 -9.88 1.13
N ILE A 127 1.05 -10.28 1.40
CA ILE A 127 0.68 -11.09 2.57
C ILE A 127 1.32 -12.49 2.46
N ASP A 128 1.21 -13.13 1.30
CA ASP A 128 1.71 -14.49 1.09
C ASP A 128 3.24 -14.59 1.11
N GLN A 129 3.94 -13.48 0.85
CA GLN A 129 5.39 -13.41 1.01
C GLN A 129 5.84 -12.91 2.38
N SER A 130 4.92 -12.50 3.26
CA SER A 130 5.27 -11.98 4.57
C SER A 130 5.86 -13.06 5.48
N LYS A 131 6.72 -12.66 6.41
CA LYS A 131 7.36 -13.55 7.38
C LYS A 131 6.92 -13.19 8.80
N PRO A 132 6.85 -14.14 9.75
CA PRO A 132 6.53 -13.81 11.13
C PRO A 132 7.37 -12.65 11.64
N ALA A 133 6.69 -11.67 12.24
CA ALA A 133 7.35 -10.48 12.76
C ALA A 133 8.24 -10.85 13.95
N LYS A 134 9.41 -10.23 14.02
CA LYS A 134 10.32 -10.38 15.18
C LYS A 134 10.03 -9.35 16.28
N THR A 135 9.39 -8.25 15.91
CA THR A 135 8.96 -7.18 16.80
C THR A 135 7.47 -6.96 16.64
N PHE A 136 6.80 -6.67 17.75
CA PHE A 136 5.35 -6.51 17.77
C PHE A 136 4.99 -5.03 17.98
N LEU A 137 4.03 -4.56 17.19
CA LEU A 137 3.37 -3.27 17.40
C LEU A 137 2.07 -3.50 18.20
N PRO A 138 1.62 -2.54 19.03
CA PRO A 138 0.27 -2.57 19.58
C PRO A 138 -0.78 -2.56 18.46
N ALA A 139 -1.96 -3.12 18.72
CA ALA A 139 -3.03 -3.26 17.73
C ALA A 139 -3.47 -1.92 17.11
N ASP A 140 -3.40 -0.83 17.88
CA ASP A 140 -3.81 0.52 17.47
C ASP A 140 -2.92 1.13 16.38
N TYR A 141 -1.75 0.54 16.11
CA TYR A 141 -0.87 0.96 15.00
C TYR A 141 -1.20 0.29 13.67
N PHE A 142 -2.18 -0.62 13.64
CA PHE A 142 -2.60 -1.31 12.42
C PHE A 142 -3.80 -0.62 11.78
N PHE A 143 -3.55 0.00 10.64
CA PHE A 143 -4.53 0.79 9.90
C PHE A 143 -5.29 -0.07 8.89
N GLN A 144 -6.53 0.31 8.60
CA GLN A 144 -7.31 -0.31 7.55
C GLN A 144 -6.65 -0.03 6.19
N THR A 145 -6.46 -1.07 5.37
CA THR A 145 -5.77 -0.90 4.09
C THR A 145 -6.69 -0.92 2.90
N GLU A 146 -6.34 -0.14 1.88
CA GLU A 146 -6.88 -0.24 0.52
C GLU A 146 -5.74 -0.43 -0.46
N MET A 147 -5.79 -1.48 -1.26
CA MET A 147 -4.89 -1.71 -2.37
C MET A 147 -5.65 -1.62 -3.68
N HIS A 148 -5.11 -0.87 -4.64
CA HIS A 148 -5.71 -0.75 -5.96
C HIS A 148 -4.63 -0.74 -7.04
N MET A 149 -4.76 -1.69 -7.94
CA MET A 149 -3.96 -1.83 -9.14
C MET A 149 -4.90 -1.75 -10.35
N GLY A 150 -4.68 -0.76 -11.22
CA GLY A 150 -5.62 -0.39 -12.28
C GLY A 150 -5.89 -1.49 -13.29
N GLY A 151 -7.00 -1.40 -14.00
CA GLY A 151 -7.39 -2.34 -15.03
C GLY A 151 -7.48 -3.76 -14.50
N CYS A 152 -6.68 -4.65 -15.06
CA CYS A 152 -6.67 -6.06 -14.73
C CYS A 152 -5.86 -6.41 -13.47
N GLY A 153 -5.38 -5.40 -12.72
CA GLY A 153 -4.56 -5.60 -11.52
C GLY A 153 -5.39 -6.04 -10.31
N GLY A 154 -6.40 -5.25 -9.97
CA GLY A 154 -7.40 -5.60 -8.98
C GLY A 154 -7.54 -4.62 -7.82
N TYR A 155 -8.44 -4.96 -6.89
CA TYR A 155 -8.78 -4.13 -5.74
C TYR A 155 -8.94 -4.98 -4.49
N ALA A 156 -8.46 -4.50 -3.35
CA ALA A 156 -8.64 -5.15 -2.07
C ALA A 156 -8.72 -4.15 -0.90
N VAL A 157 -9.45 -4.53 0.14
CA VAL A 157 -9.55 -3.83 1.41
C VAL A 157 -9.41 -4.85 2.56
N SER A 158 -8.64 -4.51 3.59
CA SER A 158 -8.46 -5.37 4.78
C SER A 158 -9.75 -5.50 5.59
N GLY A 159 -10.01 -6.70 6.12
CA GLY A 159 -11.18 -7.00 6.94
C GLY A 159 -12.46 -7.26 6.15
N TYR A 160 -12.39 -7.28 4.82
CA TYR A 160 -13.52 -7.54 3.91
C TYR A 160 -13.21 -8.70 2.96
N ASN A 161 -14.18 -9.11 2.14
CA ASN A 161 -14.13 -10.33 1.30
C ASN A 161 -12.80 -10.54 0.52
N THR A 162 -12.08 -9.47 0.19
CA THR A 162 -10.80 -9.54 -0.53
C THR A 162 -9.60 -9.92 0.36
N GLN A 163 -9.65 -9.60 1.65
CA GLN A 163 -8.59 -9.82 2.65
C GLN A 163 -9.22 -9.99 4.04
N THR A 164 -10.11 -10.97 4.20
CA THR A 164 -10.94 -11.16 5.41
C THR A 164 -10.13 -11.51 6.66
N ASP A 165 -8.97 -12.12 6.48
CA ASP A 165 -8.07 -12.56 7.55
C ASP A 165 -7.02 -11.50 7.95
N ILE A 166 -7.11 -10.30 7.39
CA ILE A 166 -6.22 -9.18 7.68
C ILE A 166 -6.99 -8.13 8.47
N TYR A 167 -6.57 -7.90 9.72
CA TYR A 167 -7.12 -6.85 10.57
C TYR A 167 -6.72 -5.47 10.04
N GLY A 168 -5.42 -5.28 9.79
CA GLY A 168 -4.86 -4.03 9.29
C GLY A 168 -3.37 -4.15 9.03
N ALA A 169 -2.76 -3.04 8.61
CA ALA A 169 -1.33 -2.96 8.37
C ALA A 169 -0.73 -1.63 8.83
N ALA A 170 0.55 -1.66 9.16
CA ALA A 170 1.36 -0.52 9.55
C ALA A 170 2.48 -0.31 8.52
N LEU A 171 2.70 0.94 8.12
CA LEU A 171 3.80 1.30 7.24
C LEU A 171 5.05 1.64 8.07
N GLY A 172 6.09 0.84 7.93
CA GLY A 172 7.42 1.10 8.43
C GLY A 172 8.29 1.80 7.38
N ILE A 173 8.69 3.04 7.66
CA ILE A 173 9.62 3.80 6.82
C ILE A 173 11.04 3.55 7.33
N PRO A 174 11.96 3.01 6.52
CA PRO A 174 13.35 2.86 6.93
C PRO A 174 13.98 4.25 7.11
N PHE A 175 14.34 4.60 8.33
CA PHE A 175 15.15 5.78 8.62
C PHE A 175 16.63 5.44 8.35
N GLY A 176 17.26 6.14 7.39
CA GLY A 176 18.69 5.96 7.07
C GLY A 176 18.97 5.58 5.61
N LYS A 177 19.80 6.39 4.94
CA LYS A 177 20.16 6.43 3.51
C LYS A 177 19.19 7.16 2.57
N THR A 178 18.45 8.16 3.07
CA THR A 178 18.01 9.26 2.21
C THR A 178 19.23 10.14 1.88
N LYS A 179 19.58 10.30 0.60
CA LYS A 179 20.62 11.25 0.17
C LYS A 179 20.22 12.72 0.35
N ASN A 180 19.07 13.03 0.95
CA ASN A 180 18.69 14.36 1.42
C ASN A 180 17.77 14.21 2.63
N VAL A 181 18.14 14.86 3.73
CA VAL A 181 17.53 14.81 5.06
C VAL A 181 16.21 15.58 5.09
N VAL A 182 15.19 15.01 5.73
CA VAL A 182 14.38 15.72 6.74
C VAL A 182 14.10 14.72 7.86
N ASN A 183 14.70 14.97 9.03
CA ASN A 183 14.33 14.29 10.27
C ASN A 183 12.89 14.64 10.59
N ILE A 184 12.00 13.65 10.67
CA ILE A 184 10.68 13.85 11.27
C ILE A 184 10.81 13.47 12.75
N PHE A 185 10.70 14.49 13.59
CA PHE A 185 10.75 14.40 15.05
C PHE A 185 9.55 13.62 15.62
N TYR A 186 9.81 12.96 16.75
CA TYR A 186 8.82 12.42 17.66
C TYR A 186 8.04 13.56 18.35
N MET A 187 6.75 13.33 18.60
CA MET A 187 6.05 13.79 19.81
C MET A 187 5.35 12.58 20.40
#